data_AF-A0A7W0G8L5-F1
#
_entry.id   AF-A0A7W0G8L5-F1
#
_cell.length_a   1.000
_cell.length_b   1.000
_cell.length_c   1.000
_cell.angle_alpha   90.00
_cell.angle_beta   90.00
_cell.angle_gamma   90.00
#
_symmetry.space_group_name_H-M   'P 1'
#
loop_
_entity.id
_entity.type
_entity.pdbx_description
1 polymer ?
#
loop_
_entity_poly.entity_id
_entity_poly.type
_entity_poly.pdbx_seq_one_letter_code
_entity_poly.pdbx_strand_id
1 'polypeptide(L)'
;MLVGVDAALQRALDEGWSMVLEGVHLVPGMLAAERHDALVIQCVLAIDDEEIHRTHFWSRDAASDGVRPVDRYMEALPEIRMIQEYIVDRARRNDVPVIENESRSDAIGAVMELVLAGAERRARAR
;
A
#
# COMPACT_ATOMS: atom_id res chain seq x y z
N MET A 1 -6.77 -0.52 17.41
CA MET A 1 -6.09 0.78 17.20
C MET A 1 -4.64 0.51 16.86
N LEU A 2 -4.13 1.18 15.83
CA LEU A 2 -2.73 1.08 15.40
C LEU A 2 -1.94 2.19 16.11
N VAL A 3 -1.66 2.03 17.40
CA VAL A 3 -1.10 3.10 18.26
C VAL A 3 0.18 3.72 17.68
N GLY A 4 1.06 2.89 17.10
CA GLY A 4 2.28 3.39 16.46
C GLY A 4 2.02 4.20 15.19
N VAL A 5 0.99 3.85 14.42
CA VAL A 5 0.57 4.60 13.22
C VAL A 5 -0.03 5.93 13.64
N ASP A 6 -0.93 5.94 14.62
CA ASP A 6 -1.56 7.16 15.13
C ASP A 6 -0.50 8.14 15.67
N ALA A 7 0.49 7.65 16.42
CA ALA A 7 1.62 8.46 16.90
C ALA A 7 2.48 9.03 15.75
N ALA A 8 2.73 8.22 14.71
CA ALA A 8 3.49 8.67 13.54
C ALA A 8 2.74 9.75 12.74
N LEU A 9 1.43 9.58 12.52
CA LEU A 9 0.58 10.58 11.88
C LEU A 9 0.56 11.88 12.69
N GLN A 10 0.36 11.79 14.01
CA GLN A 10 0.31 12.98 14.86
C GLN A 10 1.63 13.76 14.79
N ARG A 11 2.77 13.07 14.83
CA ARG A 11 4.08 13.73 14.71
C ARG A 11 4.27 14.41 13.35
N ALA A 12 3.82 13.76 12.26
CA ALA A 12 3.89 14.36 10.93
C ALA A 12 3.03 15.63 10.83
N LEU A 13 1.87 15.65 11.49
CA LEU A 13 1.01 16.84 11.59
C LEU A 13 1.66 17.95 12.42
N ASP A 14 2.20 17.61 13.59
CA ASP A 14 2.85 18.56 14.50
C ASP A 14 4.08 19.21 13.86
N GLU A 15 4.85 18.45 13.08
CA GLU A 15 6.06 18.90 12.39
C GLU A 15 5.79 19.45 10.97
N GLY A 16 4.56 19.34 10.47
CA GLY A 16 4.13 19.93 9.19
C GLY A 16 4.71 19.28 7.93
N TRP A 17 4.97 17.97 7.93
CA TRP A 17 5.48 17.25 6.76
C TRP A 17 4.56 16.12 6.31
N SER A 18 4.62 15.78 5.02
CA SER A 18 3.88 14.68 4.42
C SER A 18 4.64 13.37 4.55
N MET A 19 3.95 12.27 4.84
CA MET A 19 4.55 10.95 4.98
C MET A 19 3.87 9.89 4.12
N VAL A 20 4.61 8.82 3.81
CA VAL A 20 4.06 7.58 3.26
C VAL A 20 4.31 6.47 4.29
N LEU A 21 3.27 5.69 4.57
CA LEU A 21 3.33 4.53 5.46
C LEU A 21 3.03 3.27 4.65
N GLU A 22 3.94 2.30 4.71
CA GLU A 22 3.81 1.02 4.02
C GLU A 22 3.98 -0.12 5.03
N GLY A 23 3.16 -1.16 4.89
CA GLY A 23 3.37 -2.41 5.62
C GLY A 23 2.16 -3.34 5.57
N VAL A 24 2.42 -4.65 5.63
CA VAL A 24 1.37 -5.69 5.63
C VAL A 24 0.43 -5.62 6.85
N HIS A 25 0.85 -4.94 7.91
CA HIS A 25 0.04 -4.73 9.11
C HIS A 25 -0.97 -3.58 8.99
N LEU A 26 -0.89 -2.78 7.92
CA LEU A 26 -1.80 -1.67 7.64
C LEU A 26 -3.02 -2.17 6.86
N VAL A 27 -3.85 -2.97 7.53
CA VAL A 27 -5.02 -3.60 6.88
C VAL A 27 -6.15 -2.56 6.70
N PRO A 28 -6.76 -2.45 5.51
CA PRO A 28 -7.88 -1.54 5.27
C PRO A 28 -9.01 -1.65 6.30
N GLY A 29 -9.53 -0.49 6.72
CA GLY A 29 -10.54 -0.38 7.79
C GLY A 29 -9.96 -0.32 9.21
N MET A 30 -8.64 -0.40 9.39
CA MET A 30 -8.01 -0.20 10.72
C MET A 30 -7.66 1.26 11.03
N LEU A 31 -7.63 2.13 10.01
CA LEU A 31 -7.33 3.56 10.13
C LEU A 31 -8.50 4.37 9.57
N ALA A 32 -8.93 5.39 10.32
CA ALA A 32 -9.95 6.32 9.84
C ALA A 32 -9.37 7.17 8.68
N ALA A 33 -9.93 7.01 7.48
CA ALA A 33 -9.54 7.79 6.30
C ALA A 33 -10.02 9.24 6.38
N GLU A 34 -11.15 9.49 7.03
CA GLU A 34 -11.69 10.83 7.19
C GLU A 34 -11.05 11.54 8.38
N ARG A 35 -10.32 12.61 8.09
CA ARG A 35 -9.70 13.47 9.09
C ARG A 35 -9.85 14.93 8.68
N HIS A 36 -10.12 15.80 9.66
CA HIS A 36 -10.22 17.24 9.40
C HIS A 36 -8.84 17.89 9.22
N ASP A 37 -7.85 17.40 9.99
CA ASP A 37 -6.49 17.94 10.12
C ASP A 37 -5.51 17.44 9.05
N ALA A 38 -5.85 16.36 8.33
CA ALA A 38 -4.98 15.72 7.36
C ALA A 38 -5.72 15.32 6.08
N LEU A 39 -4.99 15.26 4.96
CA LEU A 39 -5.42 14.50 3.79
C LEU A 39 -4.84 13.09 3.91
N VAL A 40 -5.69 12.09 4.14
CA VAL A 40 -5.28 10.69 4.21
C VAL A 40 -5.72 9.98 2.93
N ILE A 41 -4.77 9.42 2.21
CA ILE A 41 -5.00 8.62 1.01
C ILE A 41 -4.54 7.19 1.30
N GLN A 42 -5.43 6.23 1.09
CA GLN A 42 -5.14 4.80 1.29
C GLN A 42 -5.26 4.09 -0.06
N CYS A 43 -4.37 3.13 -0.31
CA CYS A 43 -4.50 2.18 -1.40
C CYS A 43 -3.81 0.87 -1.01
N VAL A 44 -4.17 -0.20 -1.71
CA VAL A 44 -3.50 -1.51 -1.63
C VAL A 44 -2.87 -1.78 -2.99
N LEU A 45 -1.62 -2.23 -3.01
CA LEU A 45 -1.00 -2.79 -4.20
C LEU A 45 -1.24 -4.30 -4.21
N ALA A 46 -1.71 -4.84 -5.33
CA ALA A 46 -1.91 -6.28 -5.51
C ALA A 46 -1.28 -6.73 -6.83
N ILE A 47 -0.95 -8.01 -6.92
CA ILE A 47 -0.57 -8.67 -8.17
C ILE A 47 -1.49 -9.88 -8.36
N ASP A 48 -2.40 -9.79 -9.33
CA ASP A 48 -3.38 -10.85 -9.56
C ASP A 48 -2.73 -12.07 -10.23
N ASP A 49 -1.91 -11.87 -11.27
CA ASP A 49 -1.22 -12.96 -11.98
C ASP A 49 -0.10 -13.58 -11.13
N GLU A 50 -0.19 -14.89 -10.87
CA GLU A 50 0.79 -15.59 -10.05
C GLU A 50 2.17 -15.66 -10.71
N GLU A 51 2.24 -15.87 -12.02
CA GLU A 51 3.51 -15.96 -12.73
C GLU A 51 4.22 -14.60 -12.71
N ILE A 52 3.49 -13.50 -12.92
CA ILE A 52 4.04 -12.15 -12.78
C ILE A 52 4.50 -11.91 -11.34
N HIS A 53 3.72 -12.32 -10.34
CA HIS A 53 4.12 -12.22 -8.93
C HIS A 53 5.43 -12.97 -8.66
N ARG A 54 5.59 -14.18 -9.22
CA ARG A 54 6.86 -14.95 -9.16
C ARG A 54 8.02 -14.15 -9.75
N THR A 55 7.82 -13.48 -10.90
CA THR A 55 8.87 -12.65 -11.52
C THR A 55 9.38 -11.52 -10.65
N HIS A 56 8.53 -10.95 -9.81
CA HIS A 56 8.91 -9.87 -8.91
C HIS A 56 9.85 -10.34 -7.80
N PHE A 57 9.80 -11.61 -7.38
CA PHE A 57 10.77 -12.14 -6.41
C PHE A 57 12.17 -12.27 -7.02
N TRP A 58 12.29 -12.78 -8.25
CA TRP A 58 13.58 -12.87 -8.94
C TRP A 58 14.19 -11.49 -9.22
N SER A 59 13.39 -10.51 -9.62
CA SER A 59 13.86 -9.14 -9.84
C SER A 59 14.40 -8.49 -8.55
N ARG A 60 13.80 -8.81 -7.40
CA ARG A 60 14.20 -8.29 -6.08
C ARG A 60 15.50 -8.89 -5.55
N ASP A 61 15.77 -10.15 -5.86
CA ASP A 61 17.02 -10.81 -5.49
C ASP A 61 18.23 -10.21 -6.19
N ALA A 62 18.12 -10.06 -7.51
CA ALA A 62 19.12 -9.38 -8.33
C ALA A 62 19.36 -7.94 -7.88
N ALA A 63 18.34 -7.27 -7.34
CA ALA A 63 18.44 -5.91 -6.80
C ALA A 63 18.93 -5.84 -5.35
N SER A 64 19.00 -6.96 -4.63
CA SER A 64 19.34 -7.01 -3.20
C SER A 64 20.65 -7.73 -2.88
N ASP A 65 21.49 -8.02 -3.89
CA ASP A 65 22.73 -8.79 -3.76
C ASP A 65 22.55 -10.11 -2.97
N GLY A 66 21.41 -10.79 -3.15
CA GLY A 66 21.13 -12.07 -2.49
C GLY A 66 20.77 -11.99 -1.00
N VAL A 67 20.56 -10.81 -0.43
CA VAL A 67 20.19 -10.64 0.99
C VAL A 67 18.77 -11.18 1.29
N ARG A 68 17.92 -11.31 0.27
CA ARG A 68 16.59 -11.91 0.36
C ARG A 68 16.56 -13.21 -0.46
N PRO A 69 16.69 -14.40 0.17
CA PRO A 69 16.69 -15.66 -0.56
C PRO A 69 15.36 -15.84 -1.30
N VAL A 70 15.41 -15.83 -2.64
CA VAL A 70 14.24 -16.03 -3.50
C VAL A 70 13.49 -17.30 -3.15
N ASP A 71 14.24 -18.39 -2.96
CA ASP A 71 13.68 -19.73 -2.75
C ASP A 71 12.68 -19.74 -1.59
N ARG A 72 12.99 -19.04 -0.50
CA ARG A 72 12.09 -18.92 0.66
C ARG A 72 10.76 -18.24 0.29
N TYR A 73 10.79 -17.19 -0.53
CA TYR A 73 9.58 -16.49 -0.96
C TYR A 73 8.80 -17.29 -2.00
N MET A 74 9.49 -18.03 -2.85
CA MET A 74 8.88 -18.91 -3.84
C MET A 74 8.17 -20.10 -3.19
N GLU A 75 8.76 -20.68 -2.14
CA GLU A 75 8.13 -21.72 -1.32
C GLU A 75 6.92 -21.20 -0.55
N ALA A 76 6.99 -19.96 -0.03
CA ALA A 76 5.92 -19.32 0.73
C ALA A 76 4.91 -18.54 -0.13
N LEU A 77 4.99 -18.64 -1.47
CA LEU A 77 4.10 -17.90 -2.37
C LEU A 77 2.62 -18.15 -2.10
N PRO A 78 2.15 -19.40 -1.86
CA PRO A 78 0.75 -19.65 -1.55
C PRO A 78 0.27 -18.87 -0.32
N GLU A 79 1.06 -18.83 0.75
CA GLU A 79 0.74 -18.09 1.97
C GLU A 79 0.75 -16.57 1.74
N ILE A 80 1.70 -16.06 0.95
CA ILE A 80 1.75 -14.65 0.56
C ILE A 80 0.49 -14.26 -0.21
N ARG A 81 0.06 -15.09 -1.18
CA ARG A 81 -1.16 -14.86 -1.95
C ARG A 81 -2.41 -14.93 -1.07
N MET A 82 -2.48 -15.87 -0.13
CA MET A 82 -3.56 -15.92 0.87
C MET A 82 -3.65 -14.62 1.70
N ILE A 83 -2.51 -14.07 2.12
CA ILE A 83 -2.47 -12.77 2.82
C ILE A 83 -2.95 -11.64 1.90
N GLN A 84 -2.49 -11.61 0.63
CA GLN A 84 -2.93 -10.61 -0.34
C GLN A 84 -4.45 -10.68 -0.55
N GLU A 85 -5.01 -11.87 -0.78
CA GLU A 85 -6.45 -12.08 -0.96
C GLU A 85 -7.24 -11.51 0.23
N TYR A 86 -6.80 -11.79 1.45
CA TYR A 86 -7.40 -11.22 2.65
C TYR A 86 -7.33 -9.68 2.67
N ILE A 87 -6.17 -9.09 2.36
CA ILE A 87 -6.00 -7.63 2.35
C ILE A 87 -6.85 -6.98 1.25
N VAL A 88 -6.94 -7.59 0.08
CA VAL A 88 -7.76 -7.13 -1.07
C VAL A 88 -9.25 -7.19 -0.73
N ASP A 89 -9.72 -8.28 -0.10
CA ASP A 89 -11.10 -8.37 0.38
C ASP A 89 -11.39 -7.28 1.44
N ARG A 90 -10.45 -7.02 2.35
CA ARG A 90 -10.55 -5.91 3.31
C ARG A 90 -10.59 -4.54 2.62
N ALA A 91 -9.80 -4.33 1.57
CA ALA A 91 -9.80 -3.09 0.80
C ALA A 91 -11.17 -2.83 0.17
N ARG A 92 -11.72 -3.85 -0.53
CA ARG A 92 -13.04 -3.79 -1.17
C ARG A 92 -14.16 -3.47 -0.17
N ARG A 93 -14.13 -4.07 1.03
CA ARG A 93 -15.14 -3.84 2.09
C ARG A 93 -15.08 -2.45 2.73
N ASN A 94 -13.96 -1.73 2.58
CA ASN A 94 -13.74 -0.42 3.20
C ASN A 94 -13.55 0.68 2.15
N ASP A 95 -13.95 0.42 0.89
CA ASP A 95 -13.83 1.35 -0.24
C ASP A 95 -12.41 1.90 -0.44
N VAL A 96 -11.39 1.07 -0.14
CA VAL A 96 -9.99 1.40 -0.39
C VAL A 96 -9.61 0.89 -1.78
N PRO A 97 -9.08 1.75 -2.67
CA PRO A 97 -8.63 1.35 -4.00
C PRO A 97 -7.57 0.25 -3.95
N VAL A 98 -7.74 -0.76 -4.81
CA VAL A 98 -6.72 -1.77 -5.11
C VAL A 98 -6.10 -1.40 -6.45
N ILE A 99 -4.79 -1.19 -6.46
CA ILE A 99 -4.00 -0.81 -7.62
C ILE A 99 -3.21 -2.04 -8.07
N GLU A 100 -3.37 -2.37 -9.34
CA GLU A 100 -2.62 -3.46 -9.98
C GLU A 100 -1.14 -3.10 -10.07
N ASN A 101 -0.27 -4.04 -9.71
CA ASN A 101 1.16 -3.81 -9.59
C ASN A 101 1.97 -4.80 -10.44
N GLU A 102 1.49 -5.14 -11.63
CA GLU A 102 2.27 -5.86 -12.64
C GLU A 102 3.33 -4.96 -13.30
N SER A 103 2.98 -3.69 -13.55
CA SER A 103 3.85 -2.69 -14.15
C SER A 103 4.14 -1.57 -13.15
N ARG A 104 5.42 -1.44 -12.78
CA ARG A 104 5.86 -0.41 -11.83
C ARG A 104 5.49 1.00 -12.29
N SER A 105 5.60 1.29 -13.58
CA SER A 105 5.28 2.61 -14.14
C SER A 105 3.79 2.92 -14.02
N ASP A 106 2.94 1.95 -14.34
CA ASP A 106 1.48 2.12 -14.31
C ASP A 106 0.98 2.23 -12.87
N ALA A 107 1.53 1.42 -11.96
CA ALA A 107 1.23 1.51 -10.53
C ALA A 107 1.61 2.88 -9.95
N ILE A 108 2.79 3.43 -10.31
CA ILE A 108 3.18 4.78 -9.92
C ILE A 108 2.18 5.82 -10.45
N GLY A 109 1.80 5.72 -11.72
CA GLY A 109 0.81 6.61 -12.33
C GLY A 109 -0.52 6.60 -11.57
N ALA A 110 -1.05 5.40 -11.30
CA ALA A 110 -2.31 5.22 -10.57
C ALA A 110 -2.27 5.78 -9.15
N VAL A 111 -1.16 5.57 -8.41
CA VAL A 111 -0.99 6.15 -7.06
C VAL A 111 -0.92 7.68 -7.13
N MET A 112 -0.20 8.24 -8.10
CA MET A 112 -0.10 9.70 -8.28
C MET A 112 -1.46 10.32 -8.61
N GLU A 113 -2.23 9.70 -9.51
CA GLU A 113 -3.59 10.13 -9.83
C GLU A 113 -4.50 10.10 -8.60
N LEU A 114 -4.40 9.05 -7.78
CA LEU A 114 -5.17 8.92 -6.55
C LEU A 114 -4.86 10.06 -5.56
N VAL A 115 -3.58 10.39 -5.38
CA VAL A 115 -3.12 11.49 -4.51
C VAL A 115 -3.60 12.84 -5.04
N LEU A 116 -3.43 13.12 -6.34
CA LEU A 116 -3.87 14.36 -6.97
C LEU A 116 -5.38 14.55 -6.85
N ALA A 117 -6.16 13.52 -7.17
CA ALA A 117 -7.61 13.55 -7.04
C ALA A 117 -8.06 13.81 -5.59
N GLY A 118 -7.35 13.24 -4.62
CA GLY A 118 -7.56 13.51 -3.20
C GLY A 118 -7.30 14.97 -2.82
N ALA A 119 -6.18 15.53 -3.27
CA ALA A 119 -5.81 16.92 -3.04
C ALA A 119 -6.82 17.89 -3.65
N GLU A 120 -7.28 17.64 -4.88
CA GLU A 120 -8.30 18.44 -5.55
C GLU A 120 -9.63 18.44 -4.80
N ARG A 121 -10.10 17.26 -4.34
CA ARG A 121 -11.33 17.16 -3.52
C ARG A 121 -11.22 17.99 -2.25
N ARG A 122 -10.07 17.91 -1.55
CA ARG A 122 -9.84 18.68 -0.32
C ARG A 122 -9.79 20.18 -0.57
N ALA A 123 -9.22 20.61 -1.69
CA ALA A 123 -9.13 22.01 -2.08
C ALA A 123 -10.50 22.61 -2.41
N ARG A 124 -11.40 21.85 -3.06
CA ARG A 124 -12.77 22.28 -3.38
C ARG A 124 -13.71 22.31 -2.16
N ALA A 125 -13.39 21.55 -1.12
CA ALA A 125 -14.16 21.49 0.12
C ALA A 125 -13.75 22.57 1.15
N ARG A 126 -12.77 23.43 0.83
CA ARG A 126 -12.39 24.61 1.61
C ARG A 126 -13.00 25.85 0.98
#